data_AF-A0A7R9KRQ4-F1
#
_entry.id   AF-A0A7R9KRQ4-F1
#
_cell.length_a   1.000
_cell.length_b   1.000
_cell.length_c   1.000
_cell.angle_alpha   90.00
_cell.angle_beta   90.00
_cell.angle_gamma   90.00
#
_symmetry.space_group_name_H-M   'P 1'
#
loop_
_entity.id
_entity.type
_entity.pdbx_description
1 polymer ?
#
loop_
_entity_poly.entity_id
_entity_poly.type
_entity_poly.pdbx_seq_one_letter_code
_entity_poly.pdbx_strand_id
1 'polypeptide(L)'
;MPVIPIGRPIDGHRTAFNETEIHIITELIQSTDFRSFGTNSVFISDNNDFNFLFTEKFDNYVRNVTQAVKGLTAFNTICEDDRILLLKYSCIEMIFLRSILCLNDNADYLRLQRMYPILLFNPDHCNLVHRAVVKLQQHIYMHLLQRYLLLKYRSESEAKTRFSQFMNILTELNVLRDIQRTHTLDHSLNISPLLQEVFDLKPIPNTIVD
;
A
#
# COMPACT_ATOMS: atom_id res chain seq x y z
N MET A 1 -3.38 -50.24 20.72
CA MET A 1 -3.31 -48.81 20.33
C MET A 1 -4.20 -48.63 19.10
N PRO A 2 -5.16 -47.69 19.09
CA PRO A 2 -5.99 -47.51 17.91
C PRO A 2 -5.19 -46.75 16.84
N VAL A 3 -5.11 -47.36 15.66
CA VAL A 3 -4.49 -46.79 14.46
C VAL A 3 -5.38 -45.67 13.94
N ILE A 4 -4.83 -44.46 13.80
CA ILE A 4 -5.53 -43.32 13.21
C ILE A 4 -5.62 -43.57 11.69
N PRO A 5 -6.82 -43.53 11.07
CA PRO A 5 -6.93 -43.72 9.63
C PRO A 5 -6.31 -42.53 8.89
N ILE A 6 -5.27 -42.80 8.10
CA ILE A 6 -4.75 -41.91 7.06
C ILE A 6 -5.79 -41.90 5.94
N GLY A 7 -6.68 -40.91 5.95
CA GLY A 7 -7.74 -40.84 4.95
C GLY A 7 -9.00 -40.13 5.42
N ARG A 8 -8.89 -38.89 5.90
CA ARG A 8 -9.98 -37.92 5.73
C ARG A 8 -9.52 -36.90 4.71
N PRO A 9 -10.32 -36.59 3.66
CA PRO A 9 -10.03 -35.42 2.86
C PRO A 9 -10.10 -34.21 3.80
N ILE A 10 -9.03 -33.41 3.86
CA ILE A 10 -9.05 -32.11 4.52
C ILE A 10 -9.82 -31.16 3.59
N ASP A 11 -11.10 -31.44 3.39
CA ASP A 11 -12.04 -30.54 2.72
C ASP A 11 -12.50 -29.52 3.77
N GLY A 12 -11.84 -28.36 3.79
CA GLY A 12 -12.20 -27.33 4.76
C GLY A 12 -11.96 -25.87 4.35
N HIS A 13 -11.00 -25.55 3.48
CA HIS A 13 -10.58 -24.14 3.32
C HIS A 13 -10.45 -23.64 1.87
N ARG A 14 -10.91 -24.42 0.88
CA ARG A 14 -10.92 -24.00 -0.53
C ARG A 14 -12.32 -23.60 -1.02
N THR A 15 -13.11 -23.02 -0.12
CA THR A 15 -14.42 -22.46 -0.44
C THR A 15 -14.27 -21.08 -1.07
N ALA A 16 -15.17 -20.76 -2.02
CA ALA A 16 -15.28 -19.42 -2.59
C ALA A 16 -15.38 -18.34 -1.50
N PHE A 17 -15.09 -17.09 -1.88
CA PHE A 17 -15.28 -15.94 -0.99
C PHE A 17 -16.74 -15.84 -0.53
N ASN A 18 -16.96 -15.44 0.72
CA ASN A 18 -18.30 -15.14 1.22
C ASN A 18 -18.81 -13.78 0.71
N GLU A 19 -20.08 -13.45 0.95
CA GLU A 19 -20.70 -12.22 0.44
C GLU A 19 -19.98 -10.95 0.90
N THR A 20 -19.55 -10.90 2.16
CA THR A 20 -18.80 -9.75 2.71
C THR A 20 -17.43 -9.62 2.07
N GLU A 21 -16.71 -10.73 1.89
CA GLU A 21 -15.41 -10.77 1.24
C GLU A 21 -15.52 -10.35 -0.24
N ILE A 22 -16.56 -10.84 -0.94
CA ILE A 22 -16.85 -10.44 -2.32
C ILE A 22 -17.14 -8.94 -2.37
N HIS A 23 -17.96 -8.42 -1.47
CA HIS A 23 -18.26 -6.99 -1.41
C HIS A 23 -17.00 -6.14 -1.24
N ILE A 24 -16.12 -6.49 -0.29
CA ILE A 24 -14.85 -5.80 -0.07
C ILE A 24 -13.95 -5.92 -1.31
N ILE A 25 -13.85 -7.10 -1.92
CA ILE A 25 -13.03 -7.29 -3.14
C ILE A 25 -13.58 -6.47 -4.31
N THR A 26 -14.90 -6.41 -4.47
CA THR A 26 -15.55 -5.60 -5.52
C THR A 26 -15.28 -4.12 -5.30
N GLU A 27 -15.44 -3.64 -4.06
CA GLU A 27 -15.07 -2.28 -3.67
C GLU A 27 -13.62 -1.99 -4.02
N LEU A 28 -12.69 -2.88 -3.65
CA LEU A 28 -11.28 -2.75 -3.99
C LEU A 28 -11.04 -2.71 -5.49
N ILE A 29 -11.73 -3.51 -6.29
CA ILE A 29 -11.55 -3.49 -7.75
C ILE A 29 -12.06 -2.18 -8.34
N GLN A 30 -13.19 -1.67 -7.84
CA GLN A 30 -13.81 -0.43 -8.31
C GLN A 30 -13.06 0.83 -7.87
N SER A 31 -12.54 0.85 -6.64
CA SER A 31 -11.76 1.96 -6.10
C SER A 31 -10.39 2.08 -6.77
N THR A 32 -9.95 1.02 -7.45
CA THR A 32 -8.55 0.83 -7.87
C THR A 32 -8.43 0.87 -9.38
N ASP A 33 -8.61 2.06 -9.97
CA ASP A 33 -8.32 2.27 -11.39
C ASP A 33 -6.84 2.61 -11.62
N PHE A 34 -5.94 1.69 -11.23
CA PHE A 34 -4.49 1.87 -11.37
C PHE A 34 -4.00 1.89 -12.84
N ARG A 35 -4.88 1.67 -13.82
CA ARG A 35 -4.54 1.63 -15.26
C ARG A 35 -4.03 2.96 -15.80
N SER A 36 -4.28 4.08 -15.12
CA SER A 36 -3.81 5.41 -15.55
C SER A 36 -2.35 5.70 -15.18
N PHE A 37 -1.71 4.87 -14.36
CA PHE A 37 -0.30 5.03 -14.03
C PHE A 37 0.60 4.38 -15.07
N GLY A 38 0.45 4.86 -16.31
CA GLY A 38 1.14 4.39 -17.49
C GLY A 38 2.63 4.25 -17.25
N THR A 39 3.10 3.05 -17.53
CA THR A 39 4.47 2.69 -17.84
C THR A 39 4.89 3.39 -19.14
N ASN A 40 5.02 4.71 -19.11
CA ASN A 40 5.90 5.35 -20.06
C ASN A 40 7.22 5.49 -19.31
N SER A 41 8.05 4.45 -19.50
CA SER A 41 9.48 4.45 -19.23
C SER A 41 10.02 5.85 -19.51
N VAL A 42 10.38 6.57 -18.46
CA VAL A 42 11.05 7.84 -18.64
C VAL A 42 12.50 7.48 -18.92
N PHE A 43 12.84 7.42 -20.19
CA PHE A 43 14.22 7.61 -20.59
C PHE A 43 14.53 9.08 -20.33
N ILE A 44 15.26 9.35 -19.24
CA ILE A 44 15.64 10.69 -18.79
C ILE A 44 16.99 11.00 -19.43
N SER A 45 17.10 12.09 -20.20
CA SER A 45 18.38 12.58 -20.70
C SER A 45 19.05 13.58 -19.74
N ASP A 46 18.32 14.24 -18.83
CA ASP A 46 18.87 15.31 -17.98
C ASP A 46 18.27 15.37 -16.55
N ASN A 47 19.10 15.78 -15.57
CA ASN A 47 18.74 15.82 -14.14
C ASN A 47 17.63 16.81 -13.77
N ASN A 48 17.48 17.92 -14.50
CA ASN A 48 16.43 18.91 -14.22
C ASN A 48 15.04 18.41 -14.65
N ASP A 49 14.97 17.61 -15.73
CA ASP A 49 13.74 16.97 -16.19
C ASP A 49 13.30 15.84 -15.25
N PHE A 50 14.27 15.18 -14.58
CA PHE A 50 13.96 14.19 -13.56
C PHE A 50 13.19 14.79 -12.38
N ASN A 51 13.66 15.92 -11.85
CA ASN A 51 13.07 16.53 -10.66
C ASN A 51 11.64 17.03 -10.91
N PHE A 52 11.41 17.66 -12.07
CA PHE A 52 10.08 18.10 -12.47
C PHE A 52 9.13 16.93 -12.67
N LEU A 53 9.56 15.92 -13.45
CA LEU A 53 8.72 14.77 -13.76
C LEU A 53 8.47 13.87 -12.55
N PHE A 54 9.45 13.75 -11.65
CA PHE A 54 9.29 13.08 -10.36
C PHE A 54 8.20 13.76 -9.54
N THR A 55 8.27 15.09 -9.40
CA THR A 55 7.29 15.88 -8.65
C THR A 55 5.89 15.76 -9.23
N GLU A 56 5.74 15.94 -10.55
CA GLU A 56 4.44 15.85 -11.23
C GLU A 56 3.81 14.45 -11.12
N LYS A 57 4.60 13.40 -11.39
CA LYS A 57 4.11 12.02 -11.32
C LYS A 57 3.74 11.61 -9.89
N PHE A 58 4.51 12.07 -8.91
CA PHE A 58 4.27 11.76 -7.51
C PHE A 58 3.04 12.53 -6.99
N ASP A 59 2.84 13.79 -7.39
CA ASP A 59 1.63 14.55 -7.10
C ASP A 59 0.38 13.85 -7.61
N ASN A 60 0.41 13.46 -8.88
CA ASN A 60 -0.71 12.72 -9.49
C ASN A 60 -0.94 11.39 -8.76
N TYR A 61 0.13 10.74 -8.30
CA TYR A 61 0.04 9.52 -7.51
C TYR A 61 -0.67 9.72 -6.18
N VAL A 62 -0.25 10.70 -5.38
CA VAL A 62 -0.88 11.01 -4.10
C VAL A 62 -2.35 11.36 -4.28
N ARG A 63 -2.70 12.15 -5.32
CA ARG A 63 -4.10 12.50 -5.62
C ARG A 63 -4.94 11.27 -5.97
N ASN A 64 -4.41 10.37 -6.78
CA ASN A 64 -5.09 9.15 -7.18
C ASN A 64 -5.24 8.17 -6.01
N VAL A 65 -4.24 8.01 -5.16
CA VAL A 65 -4.36 7.21 -3.92
C VAL A 65 -5.43 7.83 -3.02
N THR A 66 -5.39 9.14 -2.81
CA THR A 66 -6.40 9.86 -2.01
C THR A 66 -7.81 9.64 -2.56
N GLN A 67 -7.97 9.62 -3.88
CA GLN A 67 -9.27 9.34 -4.51
C GLN A 67 -9.68 7.87 -4.37
N ALA A 68 -8.73 6.93 -4.51
CA ALA A 68 -8.97 5.51 -4.37
C ALA A 68 -9.42 5.15 -2.95
N VAL A 69 -8.74 5.66 -1.91
CA VAL A 69 -9.11 5.35 -0.51
C VAL A 69 -10.49 5.88 -0.12
N LYS A 70 -10.95 6.97 -0.74
CA LYS A 70 -12.31 7.51 -0.52
C LYS A 70 -13.41 6.58 -1.03
N GLY A 71 -13.07 5.68 -1.97
CA GLY A 71 -13.96 4.62 -2.41
C GLY A 71 -14.11 3.49 -1.40
N LEU A 72 -13.29 3.47 -0.34
CA LEU A 72 -13.32 2.38 0.65
C LEU A 72 -14.27 2.69 1.79
N THR A 73 -15.26 1.84 2.02
CA THR A 73 -16.20 1.99 3.13
C THR A 73 -15.47 1.94 4.47
N ALA A 74 -14.51 1.02 4.62
CA ALA A 74 -13.67 0.91 5.81
C ALA A 74 -12.92 2.22 6.12
N PHE A 75 -12.39 2.89 5.10
CA PHE A 75 -11.67 4.16 5.29
C PHE A 75 -12.61 5.27 5.74
N ASN A 76 -13.79 5.36 5.12
CA ASN A 76 -14.78 6.40 5.43
C ASN A 76 -15.39 6.29 6.84
N THR A 77 -15.30 5.11 7.47
CA THR A 77 -15.78 4.90 8.85
C THR A 77 -14.81 5.38 9.93
N ILE A 78 -13.55 5.65 9.57
CA ILE A 78 -12.52 6.14 10.49
C ILE A 78 -12.68 7.66 10.68
N CYS A 79 -12.32 8.18 11.87
CA CYS A 79 -12.38 9.61 12.13
C CYS A 79 -11.43 10.40 11.21
N GLU A 80 -11.73 11.69 11.02
CA GLU A 80 -10.99 12.54 10.08
C GLU A 80 -9.49 12.66 10.39
N ASP A 81 -9.14 12.87 11.67
CA ASP A 81 -7.75 12.97 12.10
C ASP A 81 -6.94 11.72 11.74
N ASP A 82 -7.48 10.53 12.04
CA ASP A 82 -6.84 9.26 11.70
C ASP A 82 -6.77 9.07 10.19
N ARG A 83 -7.82 9.42 9.42
CA ARG A 83 -7.80 9.32 7.94
C ARG A 83 -6.66 10.14 7.33
N ILE A 84 -6.42 11.35 7.84
CA ILE A 84 -5.32 12.23 7.37
C ILE A 84 -3.97 11.59 7.69
N LEU A 85 -3.77 11.10 8.92
CA LEU A 85 -2.52 10.46 9.32
C LEU A 85 -2.24 9.18 8.52
N LEU A 86 -3.26 8.33 8.34
CA LEU A 86 -3.14 7.11 7.53
C LEU A 86 -2.74 7.43 6.10
N LEU A 87 -3.38 8.41 5.45
CA LEU A 87 -3.02 8.84 4.10
C LEU A 87 -1.58 9.34 4.05
N LYS A 88 -1.21 10.21 4.97
CA LYS A 88 0.10 10.85 5.02
C LYS A 88 1.23 9.83 5.10
N TYR A 89 1.13 8.86 6.01
CA TYR A 89 2.20 7.88 6.23
C TYR A 89 2.20 6.73 5.23
N SER A 90 1.02 6.32 4.74
CA SER A 90 0.93 5.20 3.81
C SER A 90 1.27 5.59 2.36
N CYS A 91 1.06 6.85 1.93
CA CYS A 91 1.37 7.28 0.56
C CYS A 91 2.81 6.96 0.16
N ILE A 92 3.76 7.21 1.04
CA ILE A 92 5.19 6.95 0.80
C ILE A 92 5.45 5.44 0.67
N GLU A 93 4.93 4.64 1.59
CA GLU A 93 5.08 3.19 1.57
C GLU A 93 4.48 2.58 0.30
N MET A 94 3.33 3.10 -0.15
CA MET A 94 2.70 2.64 -1.39
C MET A 94 3.54 2.98 -2.63
N ILE A 95 4.33 4.06 -2.59
CA ILE A 95 5.23 4.47 -3.68
C ILE A 95 6.46 3.57 -3.72
N PHE A 96 7.06 3.29 -2.57
CA PHE A 96 8.13 2.30 -2.48
C PHE A 96 7.64 0.91 -2.88
N LEU A 97 6.46 0.49 -2.41
CA LEU A 97 5.85 -0.77 -2.82
C LEU A 97 5.69 -0.81 -4.34
N ARG A 98 5.17 0.27 -4.94
CA ARG A 98 5.03 0.36 -6.39
C ARG A 98 6.38 0.21 -7.10
N SER A 99 7.41 0.92 -6.66
CA SER A 99 8.76 0.81 -7.25
C SER A 99 9.28 -0.63 -7.18
N ILE A 100 9.16 -1.30 -6.03
CA ILE A 100 9.60 -2.69 -5.83
C ILE A 100 8.80 -3.66 -6.69
N LEU A 101 7.47 -3.51 -6.77
CA LEU A 101 6.60 -4.42 -7.51
C LEU A 101 6.72 -4.23 -9.04
N CYS A 102 6.95 -3.01 -9.53
CA CYS A 102 7.14 -2.73 -10.96
C CYS A 102 8.48 -3.21 -11.50
N LEU A 103 9.53 -3.29 -10.67
CA LEU A 103 10.85 -3.78 -11.08
C LEU A 103 10.89 -5.29 -11.36
N ASN A 104 9.94 -6.05 -10.79
CA ASN A 104 9.97 -7.51 -10.84
C ASN A 104 9.16 -8.15 -11.98
N ASP A 105 8.61 -7.33 -12.90
CA ASP A 105 7.79 -7.70 -14.09
C ASP A 105 6.96 -8.98 -13.96
N ASN A 106 6.28 -9.13 -12.81
CA ASN A 106 5.48 -10.32 -12.54
C ASN A 106 4.05 -9.90 -12.22
N ALA A 107 3.13 -10.42 -13.05
CA ALA A 107 1.71 -10.14 -13.00
C ALA A 107 1.06 -10.43 -11.63
N ASP A 108 1.68 -11.29 -10.82
CA ASP A 108 1.22 -11.60 -9.47
C ASP A 108 1.45 -10.42 -8.51
N TYR A 109 2.57 -9.71 -8.64
CA TYR A 109 2.88 -8.53 -7.83
C TYR A 109 1.98 -7.34 -8.18
N LEU A 110 1.61 -7.17 -9.45
CA LEU A 110 0.62 -6.16 -9.86
C LEU A 110 -0.77 -6.42 -9.23
N ARG A 111 -1.11 -7.69 -8.98
CA ARG A 111 -2.35 -8.03 -8.26
C ARG A 111 -2.21 -7.82 -6.75
N LEU A 112 -1.03 -8.03 -6.20
CA LEU A 112 -0.72 -7.70 -4.79
C LEU A 112 -0.72 -6.18 -4.54
N GLN A 113 -0.45 -5.35 -5.55
CA GLN A 113 -0.62 -3.89 -5.45
C GLN A 113 -2.06 -3.50 -5.05
N ARG A 114 -3.07 -4.31 -5.40
CA ARG A 114 -4.47 -4.08 -4.99
C ARG A 114 -4.71 -4.30 -3.51
N MET A 115 -3.73 -4.87 -2.78
CA MET A 115 -3.74 -5.01 -1.33
C MET A 115 -3.04 -3.84 -0.62
N TYR A 116 -2.92 -2.68 -1.29
CA TYR A 116 -2.50 -1.43 -0.66
C TYR A 116 -3.27 -1.07 0.62
N PRO A 117 -4.54 -1.49 0.87
CA PRO A 117 -5.19 -1.21 2.14
C PRO A 117 -4.46 -1.81 3.35
N ILE A 118 -3.66 -2.87 3.19
CA ILE A 118 -2.84 -3.43 4.27
C ILE A 118 -1.79 -2.42 4.74
N LEU A 119 -1.22 -1.64 3.80
CA LEU A 119 -0.32 -0.52 4.10
C LEU A 119 -1.11 0.69 4.62
N LEU A 120 -2.26 1.00 4.01
CA LEU A 120 -3.11 2.11 4.43
C LEU A 120 -3.53 2.00 5.89
N PHE A 121 -3.99 0.82 6.31
CA PHE A 121 -4.49 0.57 7.65
C PHE A 121 -3.38 0.07 8.58
N ASN A 122 -2.18 0.66 8.54
CA ASN A 122 -1.11 0.28 9.44
C ASN A 122 -1.27 0.93 10.83
N PRO A 123 -1.52 0.15 11.91
CA PRO A 123 -1.73 0.69 13.24
C PRO A 123 -0.45 1.28 13.85
N ASP A 124 0.72 0.89 13.34
CA ASP A 124 2.01 1.33 13.87
C ASP A 124 2.39 2.74 13.42
N HIS A 125 1.58 3.37 12.56
CA HIS A 125 1.67 4.80 12.32
C HIS A 125 1.50 5.60 13.62
N CYS A 126 2.23 6.72 13.73
CA CYS A 126 2.23 7.54 14.93
C CYS A 126 0.94 8.35 15.06
N ASN A 127 0.54 8.59 16.31
CA ASN A 127 -0.52 9.53 16.70
C ASN A 127 -1.95 9.15 16.30
N LEU A 128 -2.22 7.88 15.96
CA LEU A 128 -3.58 7.41 15.73
C LEU A 128 -4.41 7.40 17.02
N VAL A 129 -5.61 7.97 16.97
CA VAL A 129 -6.60 7.99 18.06
C VAL A 129 -7.23 6.61 18.22
N HIS A 130 -7.66 5.98 17.12
CA HIS A 130 -8.40 4.71 17.14
C HIS A 130 -7.57 3.53 16.61
N ARG A 131 -6.36 3.33 17.15
CA ARG A 131 -5.43 2.27 16.72
C ARG A 131 -6.06 0.87 16.66
N ALA A 132 -6.96 0.53 17.59
CA ALA A 132 -7.63 -0.78 17.60
C ALA A 132 -8.52 -1.00 16.37
N VAL A 133 -9.24 0.03 15.93
CA VAL A 133 -10.09 -0.02 14.73
C VAL A 133 -9.23 -0.18 13.49
N VAL A 134 -8.15 0.60 13.38
CA VAL A 134 -7.19 0.50 12.27
C VAL A 134 -6.58 -0.90 12.20
N LYS A 135 -6.14 -1.46 13.33
CA LYS A 135 -5.61 -2.83 13.40
C LYS A 135 -6.62 -3.88 12.95
N LEU A 136 -7.89 -3.73 13.34
CA LEU A 136 -8.95 -4.62 12.91
C LEU A 136 -9.13 -4.57 11.38
N GLN A 137 -9.17 -3.36 10.81
CA GLN A 137 -9.25 -3.19 9.35
C GLN A 137 -8.06 -3.83 8.66
N GLN A 138 -6.84 -3.62 9.15
CA GLN A 138 -5.64 -4.25 8.60
C GLN A 138 -5.74 -5.77 8.56
N HIS A 139 -6.18 -6.38 9.67
CA HIS A 139 -6.34 -7.83 9.77
C HIS A 139 -7.35 -8.38 8.76
N ILE A 140 -8.44 -7.66 8.49
CA ILE A 140 -9.44 -8.05 7.48
C ILE A 140 -8.79 -8.14 6.10
N TYR A 141 -8.01 -7.13 5.69
CA TYR A 141 -7.32 -7.14 4.40
C TYR A 141 -6.20 -8.18 4.33
N MET A 142 -5.46 -8.41 5.42
CA MET A 142 -4.46 -9.50 5.49
C MET A 142 -5.11 -10.88 5.34
N HIS A 143 -6.24 -11.11 6.00
CA HIS A 143 -7.00 -12.35 5.87
C HIS A 143 -7.55 -12.55 4.46
N LEU A 144 -8.09 -11.49 3.83
CA LEU A 144 -8.53 -11.52 2.44
C LEU A 144 -7.39 -11.90 1.48
N LEU A 145 -6.19 -11.33 1.68
CA LEU A 145 -5.01 -11.70 0.90
C LEU A 145 -4.63 -13.17 1.10
N GLN A 146 -4.59 -13.67 2.34
CA GLN A 146 -4.31 -15.09 2.61
C GLN A 146 -5.30 -16.01 1.87
N ARG A 147 -6.60 -15.69 1.96
CA ARG A 147 -7.64 -16.45 1.26
C ARG A 147 -7.51 -16.38 -0.25
N TYR A 148 -7.21 -15.21 -0.80
CA TYR A 148 -6.94 -15.04 -2.22
C TYR A 148 -5.80 -15.93 -2.69
N LEU A 149 -4.69 -15.96 -1.96
CA LEU A 149 -3.53 -16.80 -2.29
C LEU A 149 -3.87 -18.29 -2.21
N LEU A 150 -4.61 -18.74 -1.18
CA LEU A 150 -5.03 -20.13 -1.05
C LEU A 150 -5.97 -20.59 -2.17
N LEU A 151 -6.84 -19.71 -2.65
CA LEU A 151 -7.72 -20.00 -3.78
C LEU A 151 -6.96 -20.02 -5.10
N LYS A 152 -6.03 -19.08 -5.28
CA LYS A 152 -5.23 -18.93 -6.49
C LYS A 152 -4.22 -20.07 -6.68
N TYR A 153 -3.45 -20.40 -5.65
CA TYR A 153 -2.41 -21.43 -5.72
C TYR A 153 -2.94 -22.77 -5.26
N ARG A 154 -2.65 -23.84 -6.03
CA ARG A 154 -3.12 -25.20 -5.71
C ARG A 154 -2.43 -25.78 -4.47
N SER A 155 -1.20 -25.34 -4.20
CA SER A 155 -0.41 -25.77 -3.05
C SER A 155 -0.56 -24.77 -1.90
N GLU A 156 -0.96 -25.26 -0.73
CA GLU A 156 -1.00 -24.47 0.51
C GLU A 156 0.39 -23.94 0.89
N SER A 157 1.43 -24.74 0.67
CA SER A 157 2.82 -24.35 0.91
C SER A 157 3.23 -23.17 0.03
N GLU A 158 2.84 -23.19 -1.25
CA GLU A 158 3.11 -22.10 -2.18
C GLU A 158 2.37 -20.82 -1.76
N ALA A 159 1.08 -20.92 -1.42
CA ALA A 159 0.30 -19.79 -0.94
C ALA A 159 0.92 -19.15 0.33
N LYS A 160 1.32 -19.98 1.31
CA LYS A 160 2.01 -19.51 2.52
C LYS A 160 3.34 -18.84 2.21
N THR A 161 4.12 -19.41 1.29
CA THR A 161 5.39 -18.82 0.85
C THR A 161 5.17 -17.44 0.24
N ARG A 162 4.19 -17.29 -0.66
CA ARG A 162 3.84 -16.00 -1.27
C ARG A 162 3.35 -14.98 -0.24
N PHE A 163 2.55 -15.41 0.72
CA PHE A 163 2.10 -14.53 1.81
C PHE A 163 3.29 -14.05 2.65
N SER A 164 4.19 -14.95 3.05
CA SER A 164 5.38 -14.59 3.81
C SER A 164 6.29 -13.64 3.06
N GLN A 165 6.49 -13.85 1.75
CA GLN A 165 7.26 -12.94 0.91
C GLN A 165 6.64 -11.53 0.90
N PHE A 166 5.31 -11.43 0.81
CA PHE A 166 4.62 -10.15 0.88
C PHE A 166 4.82 -9.47 2.25
N MET A 167 4.71 -10.20 3.36
CA MET A 167 4.96 -9.65 4.70
C MET A 167 6.40 -9.17 4.89
N ASN A 168 7.37 -9.87 4.29
CA ASN A 168 8.77 -9.42 4.30
C ASN A 168 8.92 -8.09 3.56
N ILE A 169 8.27 -7.93 2.39
CA ILE A 169 8.24 -6.65 1.67
C ILE A 169 7.65 -5.55 2.55
N LEU A 170 6.52 -5.79 3.24
CA LEU A 170 5.95 -4.80 4.17
C LEU A 170 6.92 -4.40 5.28
N THR A 171 7.73 -5.35 5.76
CA THR A 171 8.76 -5.09 6.78
C THR A 171 9.90 -4.26 6.23
N GLU A 172 10.38 -4.56 5.02
CA GLU A 172 11.40 -3.78 4.31
C GLU A 172 10.91 -2.34 4.05
N LEU A 173 9.63 -2.16 3.70
CA LEU A 173 9.02 -0.84 3.52
C LEU A 173 9.05 0.01 4.79
N ASN A 174 8.84 -0.60 5.97
CA ASN A 174 8.97 0.12 7.24
C ASN A 174 10.40 0.65 7.44
N VAL A 175 11.41 -0.16 7.11
CA VAL A 175 12.83 0.26 7.19
C VAL A 175 13.12 1.39 6.21
N LEU A 176 12.65 1.29 4.97
CA LEU A 176 12.83 2.34 3.95
C LEU A 176 12.16 3.66 4.36
N ARG A 177 10.96 3.59 4.95
CA ARG A 177 10.26 4.75 5.51
C ARG A 177 11.09 5.41 6.61
N ASP A 178 11.65 4.63 7.52
CA ASP A 178 12.42 5.18 8.63
C ASP A 178 13.72 5.83 8.14
N ILE A 179 14.40 5.24 7.15
CA ILE A 179 15.54 5.86 6.45
C ILE A 179 15.11 7.18 5.80
N GLN A 180 14.01 7.19 5.06
CA GLN A 180 13.52 8.40 4.37
C GLN A 180 13.08 9.50 5.35
N ARG A 181 12.64 9.18 6.57
CA ARG A 181 12.42 10.18 7.63
C ARG A 181 13.72 10.79 8.16
N THR A 182 14.81 10.02 8.18
CA THR A 182 16.12 10.51 8.65
C THR A 182 16.88 11.33 7.59
N HIS A 183 16.62 11.09 6.31
CA HIS A 183 17.16 11.86 5.21
C HIS A 183 16.15 12.92 4.77
N THR A 184 16.34 14.18 5.19
CA THR A 184 15.62 15.32 4.61
C THR A 184 15.78 15.28 3.09
N LEU A 185 14.66 15.26 2.35
CA LEU A 185 14.68 15.53 0.92
C LEU A 185 15.40 16.87 0.72
N ASP A 186 16.40 16.86 -0.14
CA ASP A 186 17.24 18.04 -0.35
C ASP A 186 16.36 19.23 -0.77
N HIS A 187 16.50 20.36 -0.08
CA HIS A 187 15.67 21.55 -0.30
C HIS A 187 15.84 22.17 -1.70
N SER A 188 16.77 21.62 -2.50
CA SER A 188 17.02 21.92 -3.90
C SER A 188 15.91 21.42 -4.85
N LEU A 189 15.04 20.52 -4.40
CA LEU A 189 13.88 20.06 -5.16
C LEU A 189 12.74 21.09 -5.06
N ASN A 190 12.24 21.54 -6.21
CA ASN A 190 11.05 22.40 -6.29
C ASN A 190 9.78 21.54 -6.10
N ILE A 191 9.55 21.12 -4.85
CA ILE A 191 8.52 20.15 -4.46
C ILE A 191 7.16 20.86 -4.33
N SER A 192 6.09 20.23 -4.83
CA SER A 192 4.73 20.78 -4.74
C SER A 192 4.26 20.95 -3.27
N PRO A 193 3.29 21.84 -3.00
CA PRO A 193 2.73 22.00 -1.65
C PRO A 193 2.11 20.71 -1.09
N LEU A 194 1.49 19.88 -1.94
CA LEU A 194 0.90 18.61 -1.54
C LEU A 194 1.97 17.64 -1.03
N LEU A 195 3.10 17.56 -1.74
CA LEU A 195 4.20 16.68 -1.33
C LEU A 195 4.89 17.21 -0.09
N GLN A 196 5.06 18.52 0.05
CA GLN A 196 5.58 19.11 1.28
C GLN A 196 4.75 18.70 2.50
N GLU A 197 3.42 18.71 2.38
CA GLU A 197 2.51 18.28 3.45
C GLU A 197 2.61 16.77 3.74
N VAL A 198 2.64 15.93 2.70
CA VAL A 198 2.76 14.46 2.83
C VAL A 198 4.09 14.05 3.44
N PHE A 199 5.17 14.75 3.08
CA PHE A 199 6.53 14.45 3.53
C PHE A 199 6.95 15.17 4.82
N ASP A 200 6.07 15.97 5.45
CA ASP A 200 6.43 16.78 6.62
C ASP A 200 7.63 17.72 6.36
N LEU A 201 7.79 18.22 5.13
CA LEU A 201 8.91 19.10 4.80
C LEU A 201 8.66 20.48 5.39
N LYS A 202 9.65 21.00 6.13
CA LYS A 202 9.60 22.38 6.61
C LYS A 202 9.64 23.32 5.40
N PRO A 203 8.75 24.34 5.34
CA PRO A 203 8.82 25.34 4.29
C PRO A 203 10.19 26.02 4.35
N ILE A 204 10.77 26.29 3.18
CA ILE A 204 11.99 27.09 3.07
C ILE A 204 11.67 28.43 3.76
N PRO A 205 12.42 28.84 4.79
CA PRO A 205 12.21 30.15 5.39
C PRO A 205 12.40 31.17 4.27
N ASN A 206 11.36 31.95 3.98
CA ASN A 206 11.44 33.07 3.06
C ASN A 206 12.65 33.89 3.47
N THR A 207 13.73 33.84 2.68
CA THR A 207 14.83 34.76 2.85
C THR A 207 14.23 36.14 2.71
N ILE A 208 14.21 36.87 3.81
CA ILE A 208 13.86 38.29 3.85
C ILE A 208 14.87 38.93 2.90
N VAL A 209 14.43 39.28 1.70
CA VAL A 209 15.18 40.16 0.81
C VAL A 209 14.89 41.55 1.35
N ASP A 210 15.77 42.02 2.22
CA ASP A 210 15.92 43.44 2.57
C ASP A 210 16.37 44.24 1.33
#